data_AF-A0A7C7L6M3-F1
#
_entry.id   AF-A0A7C7L6M3-F1
#
_cell.length_a   1.000
_cell.length_b   1.000
_cell.length_c   1.000
_cell.angle_alpha   90.00
_cell.angle_beta   90.00
_cell.angle_gamma   90.00
#
_symmetry.space_group_name_H-M   'P 1'
#
loop_
_entity.id
_entity.type
_entity.pdbx_description
1 polymer ?
#
loop_
_entity_poly.entity_id
_entity_poly.type
_entity_poly.pdbx_seq_one_letter_code
_entity_poly.pdbx_strand_id
1 'polypeptide(L)'
;MTSADNLLAYAQRCHSEGRFLAAADFLLEAFRNHPEDPNVSRELGKVLRSVGDTEGAITYLKRSWQHDSSCPDTVAELILALHEVHREDEAVSVMLRSLEAGLDETEFANCIVDGA
;
A
#
# COMPACT_ATOMS: atom_id res chain seq x y z
N MET A 1 -20.38 12.70 -3.35
CA MET A 1 -19.03 12.39 -3.83
C MET A 1 -18.10 13.33 -3.10
N THR A 2 -17.41 12.83 -2.07
CA THR A 2 -16.49 13.65 -1.28
C THR A 2 -15.26 13.98 -2.12
N SER A 3 -14.52 15.02 -1.75
CA SER A 3 -13.29 15.40 -2.45
C SER A 3 -12.28 14.25 -2.51
N ALA A 4 -12.29 13.35 -1.51
CA ALA A 4 -11.35 12.26 -1.37
C ALA A 4 -11.55 11.11 -2.37
N ASP A 5 -12.80 10.68 -2.60
CA ASP A 5 -13.09 9.62 -3.58
C ASP A 5 -12.64 10.02 -4.99
N ASN A 6 -12.81 11.31 -5.32
CA ASN A 6 -12.34 11.87 -6.59
C ASN A 6 -10.81 11.90 -6.67
N LEU A 7 -10.12 12.30 -5.59
CA LEU A 7 -8.65 12.32 -5.54
C LEU A 7 -8.06 10.92 -5.70
N LEU A 8 -8.67 9.90 -5.10
CA LEU A 8 -8.24 8.51 -5.24
C LEU A 8 -8.37 8.05 -6.70
N ALA A 9 -9.51 8.34 -7.34
CA ALA A 9 -9.72 7.99 -8.75
C ALA A 9 -8.75 8.70 -9.70
N TYR A 10 -8.42 9.97 -9.44
CA TYR A 10 -7.39 10.70 -10.21
C TYR A 10 -6.00 10.08 -10.00
N ALA A 11 -5.66 9.71 -8.77
CA ALA A 11 -4.39 9.06 -8.47
C ALA A 11 -4.26 7.71 -9.17
N GLN A 12 -5.28 6.85 -9.09
CA GLN A 12 -5.31 5.56 -9.78
C GLN A 12 -5.14 5.71 -11.29
N ARG A 13 -5.79 6.71 -11.89
CA ARG A 13 -5.62 6.99 -13.32
C ARG A 13 -4.21 7.50 -13.65
N CYS A 14 -3.62 8.34 -12.80
CA CYS A 14 -2.25 8.77 -12.99
C CYS A 14 -1.26 7.60 -12.84
N HIS A 15 -1.49 6.69 -11.89
CA HIS A 15 -0.68 5.50 -11.66
C HIS A 15 -0.72 4.55 -12.87
N SER A 16 -1.92 4.26 -13.41
CA SER A 16 -2.04 3.42 -14.62
C SER A 16 -1.45 4.05 -15.88
N GLU A 17 -1.41 5.38 -15.96
CA GLU A 17 -0.74 6.13 -17.03
C GLU A 17 0.79 6.29 -16.79
N GLY A 18 1.34 5.69 -15.73
CA GLY A 18 2.76 5.78 -15.38
C GLY A 18 3.21 7.13 -14.81
N ARG A 19 2.27 8.05 -14.55
CA ARG A 19 2.52 9.35 -13.93
C ARG A 19 2.56 9.23 -12.40
N PHE A 20 3.54 8.51 -11.88
CA PHE A 20 3.63 8.16 -10.47
C PHE A 20 3.76 9.37 -9.53
N LEU A 21 4.53 10.39 -9.92
CA LEU A 21 4.65 11.63 -9.12
C LEU A 21 3.31 12.36 -8.97
N ALA A 22 2.56 12.49 -10.08
CA ALA A 22 1.24 13.10 -10.04
C ALA A 22 0.24 12.27 -9.20
N ALA A 23 0.33 10.94 -9.28
CA ALA A 23 -0.47 10.06 -8.44
C ALA A 23 -0.16 10.26 -6.95
N ALA A 24 1.12 10.41 -6.60
CA ALA A 24 1.55 10.65 -5.22
C ALA A 24 1.03 12.00 -4.70
N ASP A 25 1.05 13.06 -5.51
CA ASP A 25 0.51 14.37 -5.12
C ASP A 25 -0.98 14.30 -4.79
N PHE A 26 -1.79 13.64 -5.63
CA PHE A 26 -3.22 13.46 -5.38
C PHE A 26 -3.48 12.60 -4.13
N LEU A 27 -2.67 11.56 -3.89
CA LEU A 27 -2.79 10.70 -2.71
C LEU A 27 -2.36 11.41 -1.43
N LEU A 28 -1.36 12.28 -1.49
CA LEU A 28 -0.96 13.13 -0.36
C LEU A 28 -2.09 14.11 0.00
N GLU A 29 -2.79 14.65 -1.00
CA GLU A 29 -3.97 15.49 -0.76
C GLU A 29 -5.14 14.68 -0.17
N ALA A 30 -5.40 13.47 -0.70
CA ALA A 30 -6.39 12.56 -0.14
C ALA A 30 -6.06 12.21 1.31
N PHE A 31 -4.79 11.95 1.61
CA PHE A 31 -4.30 11.62 2.94
C PHE A 31 -4.44 12.79 3.92
N ARG A 32 -4.23 14.04 3.47
CA ARG A 32 -4.48 15.23 4.31
C ARG A 32 -5.95 15.37 4.71
N ASN A 33 -6.87 14.95 3.84
CA ASN A 33 -8.30 14.98 4.12
C ASN A 33 -8.73 13.81 5.01
N HIS A 34 -8.13 12.63 4.84
CA HIS A 34 -8.44 11.41 5.59
C HIS A 34 -7.18 10.67 6.06
N PRO A 35 -6.47 11.18 7.09
CA PRO A 35 -5.18 10.63 7.51
C PRO A 35 -5.27 9.27 8.21
N GLU A 36 -6.48 8.83 8.56
CA GLU A 36 -6.74 7.53 9.22
C GLU A 36 -7.33 6.50 8.25
N ASP A 37 -7.50 6.84 6.97
CA ASP A 37 -8.01 5.89 5.98
C ASP A 37 -6.88 4.91 5.56
N PRO A 38 -6.99 3.61 5.88
CA PRO A 38 -6.00 2.62 5.46
C PRO A 38 -5.92 2.47 3.95
N ASN A 39 -7.03 2.66 3.22
CA ASN A 39 -7.04 2.57 1.77
C ASN A 39 -6.15 3.64 1.14
N VAL A 40 -6.29 4.90 1.58
CA VAL A 40 -5.45 6.01 1.10
C VAL A 40 -3.97 5.76 1.43
N SER A 41 -3.69 5.28 2.64
CA SER A 41 -2.32 4.96 3.08
C SER A 41 -1.71 3.82 2.25
N ARG A 42 -2.50 2.80 1.91
CA ARG A 42 -2.09 1.70 1.03
C ARG A 42 -1.77 2.22 -0.36
N GLU A 43 -2.71 2.89 -1.01
CA GLU A 43 -2.53 3.41 -2.37
C GLU A 43 -1.31 4.34 -2.46
N LEU A 44 -1.11 5.22 -1.46
CA LEU A 44 0.08 6.08 -1.39
C LEU A 44 1.37 5.24 -1.31
N GLY A 45 1.36 4.17 -0.51
CA GLY A 45 2.44 3.21 -0.45
C GLY A 45 2.77 2.55 -1.80
N LYS A 46 1.74 2.04 -2.50
CA LYS A 46 1.89 1.41 -3.83
C LYS A 46 2.55 2.37 -4.83
N VAL A 47 2.07 3.62 -4.85
CA VAL A 47 2.59 4.66 -5.74
C VAL A 47 4.03 5.04 -5.37
N LEU A 48 4.34 5.21 -4.08
CA LEU A 48 5.70 5.55 -3.64
C LEU A 48 6.72 4.47 -4.02
N ARG A 49 6.35 3.19 -3.95
CA ARG A 49 7.21 2.10 -4.44
C ARG A 49 7.46 2.23 -5.95
N SER A 50 6.42 2.57 -6.72
CA SER A 50 6.54 2.83 -8.16
C SER A 50 7.39 4.06 -8.51
N VAL A 51 7.47 5.05 -7.60
CA VAL A 51 8.37 6.22 -7.72
C VAL A 51 9.82 5.87 -7.36
N GLY A 52 10.05 4.74 -6.68
CA GLY A 52 11.34 4.32 -6.14
C GLY A 52 11.64 4.81 -4.72
N ASP A 53 10.66 5.43 -4.05
CA ASP A 53 10.74 5.76 -2.63
C ASP A 53 10.23 4.58 -1.79
N THR A 54 10.96 3.47 -1.82
CA THR A 54 10.56 2.23 -1.15
C THR A 54 10.49 2.36 0.37
N GLU A 55 11.34 3.18 1.00
CA GLU A 55 11.26 3.46 2.45
C GLU A 55 10.03 4.31 2.82
N GLY A 56 9.68 5.30 1.99
CA GLY A 56 8.42 6.02 2.09
C GLY A 56 7.22 5.07 1.94
N ALA A 57 7.27 4.17 0.96
CA ALA A 57 6.24 3.16 0.77
C ALA A 57 6.04 2.29 2.02
N ILE A 58 7.12 1.75 2.60
CA ILE A 58 7.07 0.95 3.83
C ILE A 58 6.40 1.74 4.97
N THR A 59 6.68 3.03 5.09
CA THR A 59 6.10 3.88 6.15
C THR A 59 4.57 3.95 6.05
N TYR A 60 4.04 4.24 4.86
CA TYR A 60 2.59 4.36 4.66
C TYR A 60 1.89 3.00 4.63
N LEU A 61 2.53 1.97 4.09
CA LEU A 61 2.01 0.59 4.11
C LEU A 61 1.91 0.04 5.52
N LYS A 62 2.92 0.29 6.38
CA LYS A 62 2.84 -0.06 7.81
C LYS A 62 1.68 0.63 8.51
N ARG A 63 1.38 1.89 8.16
CA ARG A 63 0.23 2.61 8.72
C ARG A 63 -1.08 1.94 8.29
N SER A 64 -1.25 1.62 7.01
CA SER A 64 -2.40 0.85 6.53
C SER A 64 -2.54 -0.48 7.28
N TRP A 65 -1.43 -1.21 7.40
CA TRP A 65 -1.38 -2.52 8.06
C TRP A 65 -1.70 -2.45 9.57
N GLN A 66 -1.36 -1.36 10.25
CA GLN A 66 -1.73 -1.15 11.65
C GLN A 66 -3.23 -0.96 11.85
N HIS A 67 -3.95 -0.44 10.84
CA HIS A 67 -5.40 -0.29 10.88
C HIS A 67 -6.12 -1.58 10.48
N ASP A 68 -5.63 -2.28 9.47
CA ASP A 68 -6.11 -3.60 9.06
C ASP A 68 -4.93 -4.51 8.71
N SER A 69 -4.56 -5.35 9.68
CA SER A 69 -3.44 -6.28 9.55
C SER A 69 -3.79 -7.55 8.77
N SER A 70 -5.06 -7.74 8.41
CA SER A 70 -5.54 -8.90 7.65
C SER A 70 -5.77 -8.60 6.16
N CYS A 71 -5.67 -7.34 5.76
CA CYS A 71 -5.88 -6.90 4.37
C CYS A 71 -4.82 -7.48 3.42
N PRO A 72 -5.19 -8.38 2.47
CA PRO A 72 -4.22 -9.06 1.62
C PRO A 72 -3.39 -8.13 0.74
N ASP A 73 -4.02 -7.12 0.14
CA ASP A 73 -3.34 -6.14 -0.73
C ASP A 73 -2.31 -5.32 0.08
N THR A 74 -2.66 -4.85 1.28
CA THR A 74 -1.71 -4.13 2.14
C THR A 74 -0.51 -5.01 2.52
N VAL A 75 -0.76 -6.26 2.89
CA VAL A 75 0.29 -7.20 3.31
C VAL A 75 1.21 -7.54 2.14
N ALA A 76 0.66 -7.80 0.95
CA ALA A 76 1.44 -8.09 -0.25
C ALA A 76 2.36 -6.91 -0.61
N GLU A 77 1.79 -5.70 -0.69
CA GLU A 77 2.53 -4.50 -1.05
C GLU A 77 3.64 -4.17 -0.03
N LEU A 78 3.38 -4.40 1.27
CA LEU A 78 4.37 -4.21 2.34
C LEU A 78 5.50 -5.23 2.27
N ILE A 79 5.18 -6.50 2.03
CA ILE A 79 6.19 -7.56 1.90
C ILE A 79 7.06 -7.32 0.66
N LEU A 80 6.47 -6.96 -0.48
CA LEU A 80 7.21 -6.58 -1.68
C LEU A 80 8.16 -5.41 -1.41
N ALA A 81 7.67 -4.36 -0.74
CA ALA A 81 8.51 -3.20 -0.40
C ALA A 81 9.66 -3.58 0.56
N LEU A 82 9.41 -4.44 1.56
CA LEU A 82 10.44 -4.91 2.49
C LEU A 82 11.49 -5.79 1.80
N HIS A 83 11.08 -6.60 0.82
CA HIS A 83 11.97 -7.44 0.01
C HIS A 83 12.92 -6.60 -0.86
N GLU A 84 12.40 -5.54 -1.50
CA GLU A 84 13.21 -4.59 -2.31
C GLU A 84 14.35 -3.93 -1.52
N VAL A 85 14.16 -3.72 -0.21
CA VAL A 85 15.18 -3.14 0.68
C VAL A 85 15.90 -4.19 1.54
N HIS A 86 15.75 -5.47 1.22
CA HIS A 86 16.39 -6.61 1.90
C HIS A 86 16.08 -6.73 3.40
N ARG A 87 14.89 -6.30 3.85
CA ARG A 87 14.43 -6.39 5.25
C ARG A 87 13.58 -7.65 5.46
N GLU A 88 14.16 -8.80 5.14
CA GLU A 88 13.48 -10.10 5.15
C GLU A 88 12.92 -10.48 6.53
N ASP A 89 13.66 -10.18 7.60
CA ASP A 89 13.21 -10.47 8.97
C ASP A 89 11.90 -9.74 9.31
N GLU A 90 11.75 -8.50 8.82
CA GLU A 90 10.52 -7.74 8.99
C GLU A 90 9.39 -8.27 8.11
N ALA A 91 9.70 -8.68 6.88
CA ALA A 91 8.71 -9.28 5.98
C ALA A 91 8.11 -10.56 6.58
N VAL A 92 8.96 -11.43 7.15
CA VAL A 92 8.51 -12.63 7.87
C VAL A 92 7.66 -12.25 9.08
N SER A 93 8.07 -11.25 9.87
CA SER A 93 7.27 -10.80 11.02
C SER A 93 5.91 -10.24 10.61
N VAL A 94 5.82 -9.52 9.50
CA VAL A 94 4.55 -8.98 8.98
C VAL A 94 3.65 -10.13 8.54
N MET A 95 4.20 -11.09 7.77
CA MET A 95 3.47 -12.27 7.31
C MET A 95 2.85 -13.04 8.48
N LEU A 96 3.67 -13.42 9.47
CA LEU A 96 3.21 -14.22 10.61
C LEU A 96 2.10 -13.53 11.39
N ARG A 97 2.26 -12.24 11.69
CA ARG A 97 1.23 -11.45 12.40
C ARG A 97 -0.05 -11.30 11.60
N SER A 98 0.06 -11.21 10.27
CA SER A 98 -1.11 -11.06 9.41
C SER A 98 -1.90 -12.38 9.33
N LEU A 99 -1.21 -13.52 9.25
CA LEU A 99 -1.84 -14.85 9.34
C LEU A 99 -2.53 -15.05 10.70
N GLU A 100 -1.89 -14.65 11.80
CA GLU A 100 -2.51 -14.67 13.14
C GLU A 100 -3.76 -13.77 13.23
N ALA A 101 -3.76 -12.66 12.48
CA ALA A 101 -4.90 -11.74 12.39
C ALA A 101 -6.03 -12.21 11.45
N GLY A 102 -5.85 -13.34 10.75
CA GLY A 102 -6.86 -13.92 9.86
C GLY A 102 -6.71 -13.53 8.38
N LEU A 103 -5.51 -13.17 7.94
CA LEU A 103 -5.18 -13.01 6.52
C LEU A 103 -5.62 -14.25 5.72
N ASP A 104 -6.41 -14.03 4.67
CA ASP A 104 -6.78 -15.11 3.75
C ASP A 104 -5.59 -15.44 2.82
N GLU A 105 -5.10 -16.67 2.92
CA GLU A 105 -3.94 -17.15 2.16
C GLU A 105 -4.19 -17.14 0.63
N THR A 106 -5.44 -17.35 0.20
CA THR A 106 -5.79 -17.44 -1.22
C THR A 106 -5.84 -16.05 -1.85
N GLU A 107 -6.50 -15.10 -1.18
CA GLU A 107 -6.53 -13.70 -1.61
C GLU A 107 -5.12 -13.10 -1.60
N PHE A 108 -4.33 -13.41 -0.57
CA PHE A 108 -2.95 -12.98 -0.49
C PHE A 108 -2.09 -13.51 -1.64
N ALA A 109 -2.21 -14.79 -1.96
CA ALA A 109 -1.48 -15.40 -3.08
C ALA A 109 -1.82 -14.70 -4.41
N ASN A 110 -3.10 -14.35 -4.63
CA ASN A 110 -3.50 -13.60 -5.83
C ASN A 110 -2.85 -12.22 -5.89
N CYS A 111 -2.81 -11.47 -4.78
CA CYS A 111 -2.18 -10.15 -4.73
C CYS A 111 -0.67 -10.19 -5.06
N ILE A 112 0.06 -11.22 -4.62
CA ILE A 112 1.47 -11.37 -4.99
C ILE A 112 1.66 -11.71 -6.47
N VAL A 113 0.79 -12.56 -7.03
CA VAL A 113 0.88 -12.96 -8.44
C VAL A 113 0.56 -11.79 -9.37
N ASP A 114 -0.41 -10.95 -9.01
CA ASP A 114 -0.78 -9.76 -9.79
C ASP A 114 0.23 -8.60 -9.63
N GLY A 115 1.01 -8.61 -8.56
CA GLY A 115 2.01 -7.58 -8.23
C GLY A 115 3.44 -7.87 -8.68
N ALA A 116 3.72 -9.06 -9.21
CA ALA A 116 5.04 -9.50 -9.72
C ALA A 116 5.16 -9.37 -11.25
#